data_AF-A0AB38D4Q7-F1
#
_entry.id   AF-A0AB38D4Q7-F1
#
_cell.length_a   1.000
_cell.length_b   1.000
_cell.length_c   1.000
_cell.angle_alpha   90.00
_cell.angle_beta   90.00
_cell.angle_gamma   90.00
#
_symmetry.space_group_name_H-M   'P 1'
#
loop_
_entity.id
_entity.type
_entity.pdbx_description
1 polymer ?
#
loop_
_entity_poly.entity_id
_entity_poly.type
_entity_poly.pdbx_seq_one_letter_code
_entity_poly.pdbx_strand_id
1 'polypeptide(L)'
;MARLKRSLEARDGAQAIGDMKCVVESIARIVHEIDGAPAGSDDSFQKVVSAASKLLKNQPGDHLADTTPFGDMANQAGKIAVHLATIRNQYGGGHGRPRTPDLRDEMVVLALDGGLLWSKWALRRLGYFSEGRPQPLIDALIGPEQQIFHSGVLARRLRSANLAIAEAHHQRAIGVAVGQRAARQTIVVRQDGMYACQESDDTTIWPRDYRIGLVDGLWFSIDGKLTMTPESALDGVKILEPLADCSEELARLVGRLPSESVNEFDPDTHEAAQAIRARIPSRPHPEAAPLNALADFVSPYPF
;
A
#
# COMPACT_ATOMS: atom_id res chain seq x y z
N MET A 1 -1.28 -17.67 -23.47
CA MET A 1 -1.82 -17.23 -24.77
C MET A 1 -1.70 -18.27 -25.90
N ALA A 2 -0.61 -19.03 -26.01
CA ALA A 2 -0.44 -20.02 -27.10
C ALA A 2 -1.50 -21.15 -27.14
N ARG A 3 -2.15 -21.47 -26.01
CA ARG A 3 -3.26 -22.43 -25.96
C ARG A 3 -4.54 -21.86 -26.59
N LEU A 4 -5.01 -20.70 -26.09
CA LEU A 4 -6.18 -20.01 -26.63
C LEU A 4 -6.06 -19.77 -28.15
N LYS A 5 -4.88 -19.33 -28.62
CA LYS A 5 -4.62 -19.13 -30.04
C LYS A 5 -4.84 -20.42 -30.85
N ARG A 6 -4.31 -21.55 -30.39
CA ARG A 6 -4.49 -22.86 -31.04
C ARG A 6 -5.96 -23.30 -31.06
N SER A 7 -6.71 -23.06 -29.99
CA SER A 7 -8.14 -23.40 -29.96
C SER A 7 -8.97 -22.58 -30.94
N LEU A 8 -8.64 -21.29 -31.11
CA LEU A 8 -9.27 -20.43 -32.11
C LEU A 8 -8.89 -20.86 -33.53
N GLU A 9 -7.62 -21.17 -33.79
CA GLU A 9 -7.14 -21.70 -35.08
C GLU A 9 -7.81 -23.03 -35.44
N ALA A 10 -8.04 -23.90 -34.45
CA ALA A 10 -8.74 -25.17 -34.60
C ALA A 10 -10.28 -25.04 -34.68
N ARG A 11 -10.83 -23.82 -34.54
CA ARG A 11 -12.27 -23.55 -34.43
C ARG A 11 -12.97 -24.37 -33.33
N ASP A 12 -12.24 -24.67 -32.26
CA ASP A 12 -12.76 -25.38 -31.10
C ASP A 12 -13.28 -24.35 -30.08
N GLY A 13 -14.54 -23.93 -30.27
CA GLY A 13 -15.19 -22.94 -29.41
C GLY A 13 -15.30 -23.38 -27.95
N ALA A 14 -15.52 -24.67 -27.72
CA ALA A 14 -15.64 -25.24 -26.38
C ALA A 14 -14.29 -25.19 -25.62
N GLN A 15 -13.19 -25.51 -26.31
CA GLN A 15 -11.85 -25.38 -25.75
C GLN A 15 -11.42 -23.91 -25.61
N ALA A 16 -11.78 -23.04 -26.55
CA ALA A 16 -11.48 -21.61 -26.48
C ALA A 16 -12.10 -20.95 -25.23
N ILE A 17 -13.35 -21.28 -24.89
CA ILE A 17 -14.01 -20.84 -23.65
C ILE A 17 -13.25 -21.36 -22.42
N GLY A 18 -12.82 -22.63 -22.44
CA GLY A 18 -12.02 -23.22 -21.36
C GLY A 18 -10.68 -22.52 -21.15
N ASP A 19 -9.96 -22.24 -22.24
CA ASP A 19 -8.67 -21.54 -22.20
C ASP A 19 -8.83 -20.08 -21.74
N MET A 20 -9.91 -19.39 -22.12
CA MET A 20 -10.21 -18.04 -21.62
C MET A 20 -10.50 -18.06 -20.12
N LYS A 21 -11.27 -19.03 -19.62
CA LYS A 21 -11.46 -19.23 -18.17
C LYS A 21 -10.10 -19.38 -17.47
N CYS A 22 -9.19 -20.20 -18.01
CA CYS A 22 -7.85 -20.36 -17.44
C CYS A 22 -7.07 -19.04 -17.39
N VAL A 23 -7.14 -18.20 -18.44
CA VAL A 23 -6.48 -16.88 -18.43
C VAL A 23 -7.03 -15.98 -17.32
N VAL A 24 -8.36 -15.90 -17.18
CA VAL A 24 -9.01 -15.13 -16.09
C VAL A 24 -8.57 -15.64 -14.72
N GLU A 25 -8.57 -16.97 -14.54
CA GLU A 25 -8.18 -17.61 -13.29
C GLU A 25 -6.71 -17.37 -12.94
N SER A 26 -5.80 -17.48 -13.92
CA SER A 26 -4.38 -17.22 -13.71
C SER A 26 -4.13 -15.79 -13.24
N ILE A 27 -4.76 -14.80 -13.85
CA ILE A 27 -4.64 -13.40 -13.43
C ILE A 27 -5.17 -13.23 -12.00
N ALA A 28 -6.33 -13.80 -11.69
CA ALA A 28 -6.91 -13.70 -10.35
C ALA A 28 -6.02 -14.36 -9.28
N ARG A 29 -5.41 -15.51 -9.58
CA ARG A 29 -4.48 -16.18 -8.66
C ARG A 29 -3.20 -15.37 -8.44
N ILE A 30 -2.65 -14.72 -9.47
CA ILE A 30 -1.51 -13.80 -9.34
C ILE A 30 -1.87 -12.62 -8.42
N VAL A 31 -3.09 -12.07 -8.52
CA VAL A 31 -3.55 -11.01 -7.62
C VAL A 31 -3.50 -11.48 -6.16
N HIS A 32 -4.00 -12.67 -5.87
CA HIS A 32 -3.97 -13.26 -4.52
C HIS A 32 -2.56 -13.57 -4.03
N GLU A 33 -1.67 -14.01 -4.90
CA GLU A 33 -0.26 -14.24 -4.58
C GLU A 33 0.44 -12.92 -4.21
N ILE A 34 0.21 -11.86 -4.98
CA ILE A 34 0.71 -10.50 -4.68
C ILE A 34 0.11 -9.96 -3.38
N ASP A 35 -1.17 -10.26 -3.11
CA ASP A 35 -1.86 -9.87 -1.87
C ASP A 35 -1.28 -10.55 -0.62
N GLY A 36 -0.49 -11.62 -0.78
CA GLY A 36 0.06 -12.43 0.32
C GLY A 36 -0.91 -13.49 0.84
N ALA A 37 -2.04 -13.69 0.17
CA ALA A 37 -3.05 -14.69 0.50
C ALA A 37 -3.34 -15.60 -0.70
N PRO A 38 -2.40 -16.47 -1.12
CA PRO A 38 -2.55 -17.30 -2.31
C PRO A 38 -3.83 -18.13 -2.27
N ALA A 39 -4.57 -18.13 -3.38
CA ALA A 39 -5.78 -18.94 -3.51
C ALA A 39 -5.43 -20.44 -3.46
N GLY A 40 -6.19 -21.22 -2.69
CA GLY A 40 -6.01 -22.66 -2.56
C GLY A 40 -6.23 -23.39 -3.88
N SER A 41 -5.71 -24.62 -3.99
CA SER A 41 -5.92 -25.48 -5.17
C SER A 41 -7.41 -25.76 -5.43
N ASP A 42 -8.19 -25.89 -4.35
CA ASP A 42 -9.61 -26.29 -4.39
C ASP A 42 -10.56 -25.09 -4.35
N ASP A 43 -10.03 -23.86 -4.30
CA ASP A 43 -10.86 -22.66 -4.31
C ASP A 43 -11.61 -22.54 -5.65
N SER A 44 -12.92 -22.34 -5.55
CA SER A 44 -13.77 -22.21 -6.74
C SER A 44 -13.39 -20.98 -7.56
N PHE A 45 -13.42 -21.12 -8.89
CA PHE A 45 -13.16 -20.02 -9.83
C PHE A 45 -13.94 -18.74 -9.48
N GLN A 46 -15.22 -18.88 -9.14
CA GLN A 46 -16.09 -17.73 -8.83
C GLN A 46 -15.59 -16.97 -7.60
N LYS A 47 -15.19 -17.70 -6.55
CA LYS A 47 -14.64 -17.12 -5.31
C LYS A 47 -13.32 -16.40 -5.60
N VAL A 48 -12.40 -17.06 -6.33
CA VAL A 48 -11.07 -16.50 -6.65
C VAL A 48 -11.19 -15.22 -7.47
N VAL A 49 -11.97 -15.22 -8.56
CA VAL A 49 -12.12 -14.06 -9.46
C VAL A 49 -12.89 -12.92 -8.79
N SER A 50 -13.91 -13.22 -7.98
CA SER A 50 -14.67 -12.18 -7.27
C SER A 50 -13.82 -11.47 -6.22
N ALA A 51 -13.04 -12.23 -5.44
CA ALA A 51 -12.15 -11.66 -4.44
C ALA A 51 -11.03 -10.83 -5.09
N ALA A 52 -10.41 -11.33 -6.17
CA ALA A 52 -9.41 -10.56 -6.93
C ALA A 52 -10.00 -9.26 -7.52
N SER A 53 -11.23 -9.32 -8.05
CA SER A 53 -11.92 -8.13 -8.56
C SER A 53 -12.16 -7.11 -7.47
N LYS A 54 -12.54 -7.55 -6.26
CA LYS A 54 -12.74 -6.67 -5.10
C LYS A 54 -11.44 -5.98 -4.69
N LEU A 55 -10.34 -6.73 -4.65
CA LEU A 55 -9.00 -6.21 -4.33
C LEU A 55 -8.54 -5.14 -5.33
N LEU A 56 -8.74 -5.38 -6.63
CA LEU A 56 -8.31 -4.45 -7.68
C LEU A 56 -9.24 -3.23 -7.85
N LYS A 57 -10.51 -3.33 -7.44
CA LYS A 57 -11.54 -2.34 -7.78
C LYS A 57 -11.18 -0.91 -7.33
N ASN A 58 -10.68 -0.78 -6.11
CA ASN A 58 -10.39 0.50 -5.47
C ASN A 58 -8.88 0.79 -5.47
N GLN A 59 -8.12 0.16 -6.37
CA GLN A 59 -6.70 0.41 -6.49
C GLN A 59 -6.48 1.85 -7.01
N PRO A 60 -5.86 2.74 -6.23
CA PRO A 60 -5.52 4.08 -6.70
C PRO A 60 -4.39 4.02 -7.73
N GLY A 61 -4.37 5.02 -8.61
CA GLY A 61 -3.28 5.26 -9.56
C GLY A 61 -3.63 6.36 -10.55
N ASP A 62 -2.64 7.15 -10.97
CA ASP A 62 -2.82 8.38 -11.76
C ASP A 62 -3.51 8.15 -13.13
N HIS A 63 -3.58 6.91 -13.58
CA HIS A 63 -4.21 6.50 -14.84
C HIS A 63 -5.37 5.51 -14.62
N LEU A 64 -5.83 5.36 -13.38
CA LEU A 64 -6.89 4.45 -13.01
C LEU A 64 -8.14 5.24 -12.63
N ALA A 65 -9.27 4.83 -13.19
CA ALA A 65 -10.56 5.23 -12.67
C ALA A 65 -10.91 4.32 -11.48
N ASP A 66 -11.02 4.92 -10.30
CA ASP A 66 -11.39 4.29 -9.02
C ASP A 66 -12.68 4.90 -8.42
N THR A 67 -13.23 5.93 -9.08
CA THR A 67 -14.50 6.58 -8.71
C THR A 67 -15.70 5.97 -9.44
N THR A 68 -16.90 6.18 -8.88
CA THR A 68 -18.16 5.94 -9.58
C THR A 68 -18.39 7.03 -10.63
N PRO A 69 -18.91 6.71 -11.83
CA PRO A 69 -19.56 5.46 -12.27
C PRO A 69 -18.62 4.37 -12.83
N PHE A 70 -17.32 4.64 -13.00
CA PHE A 70 -16.38 3.67 -13.60
C PHE A 70 -16.17 2.41 -12.74
N GLY A 71 -16.28 2.55 -11.42
CA GLY A 71 -16.33 1.41 -10.49
C GLY A 71 -17.50 0.43 -10.76
N ASP A 72 -18.62 0.91 -11.32
CA ASP A 72 -19.75 0.05 -11.68
C ASP A 72 -19.50 -0.72 -12.97
N MET A 73 -18.82 -0.11 -13.94
CA MET A 73 -18.36 -0.83 -15.12
C MET A 73 -17.38 -1.95 -14.76
N ALA A 74 -16.48 -1.71 -13.80
CA ALA A 74 -15.57 -2.73 -13.27
C ALA A 74 -16.33 -3.88 -12.59
N ASN A 75 -17.35 -3.57 -11.78
CA ASN A 75 -18.23 -4.58 -11.18
C ASN A 75 -18.89 -5.46 -12.25
N GLN A 76 -19.41 -4.85 -13.33
CA GLN A 76 -20.07 -5.60 -14.40
C GLN A 76 -19.07 -6.47 -15.18
N ALA A 77 -17.87 -5.97 -15.48
CA ALA A 77 -16.81 -6.78 -16.07
C ALA A 77 -16.46 -7.99 -15.20
N GLY A 78 -16.38 -7.81 -13.87
CA GLY A 78 -16.17 -8.90 -12.91
C GLY A 78 -17.28 -9.96 -12.96
N LYS A 79 -18.55 -9.53 -13.00
CA LYS A 79 -19.69 -10.44 -13.12
C LYS A 79 -19.66 -11.24 -14.42
N ILE A 80 -19.36 -10.59 -15.55
CA ILE A 80 -19.21 -11.25 -16.85
C ILE A 80 -18.11 -12.32 -16.79
N ALA A 81 -16.95 -12.00 -16.21
CA ALA A 81 -15.85 -12.94 -16.07
C ALA A 81 -16.21 -14.14 -15.17
N VAL A 82 -16.91 -13.91 -14.05
CA VAL A 82 -17.39 -14.96 -13.15
C VAL A 82 -18.36 -15.92 -13.85
N HIS A 83 -19.20 -15.41 -14.76
CA HIS A 83 -20.13 -16.22 -15.55
C HIS A 83 -19.44 -17.18 -16.54
N LEU A 84 -18.16 -16.99 -16.87
CA LEU A 84 -17.41 -17.93 -17.72
C LEU A 84 -17.37 -19.34 -17.13
N ALA A 85 -17.37 -19.49 -15.80
CA ALA A 85 -17.45 -20.82 -15.19
C ALA A 85 -18.78 -21.51 -15.50
N THR A 86 -19.89 -20.77 -15.44
CA THR A 86 -21.22 -21.29 -15.80
C THR A 86 -21.28 -21.64 -17.28
N ILE A 87 -20.81 -20.75 -18.16
CA ILE A 87 -20.78 -20.97 -19.62
C ILE A 87 -19.92 -22.18 -19.95
N ARG A 88 -18.70 -22.29 -19.39
CA ARG A 88 -17.82 -23.45 -19.58
C ARG A 88 -18.46 -24.74 -19.07
N ASN A 89 -19.14 -24.70 -17.93
CA ASN A 89 -19.78 -25.90 -17.38
C ASN A 89 -20.99 -26.32 -18.22
N GLN A 90 -21.71 -25.39 -18.85
CA GLN A 90 -22.86 -25.70 -19.70
C GLN A 90 -22.45 -26.08 -21.14
N TYR A 91 -21.44 -25.43 -21.71
CA TYR A 91 -21.11 -25.52 -23.14
C TYR A 91 -19.66 -25.95 -23.44
N GLY A 92 -18.81 -26.12 -22.44
CA GLY A 92 -17.40 -26.51 -22.62
C GLY A 92 -17.18 -28.01 -22.84
N GLY A 93 -15.98 -28.34 -23.32
CA GLY A 93 -15.51 -29.71 -23.55
C GLY A 93 -15.11 -30.39 -22.23
N GLY A 94 -16.07 -30.98 -21.53
CA GLY A 94 -15.80 -31.86 -20.39
C GLY A 94 -15.50 -33.28 -20.84
N HIS A 95 -14.49 -33.93 -20.24
CA HIS A 95 -14.28 -35.38 -20.40
C HIS A 95 -15.54 -36.14 -19.94
N GLY A 96 -16.14 -36.91 -20.85
CA GLY A 96 -17.29 -37.78 -20.54
C GLY A 96 -18.67 -37.28 -21.00
N ARG A 97 -18.76 -36.19 -21.78
CA ARG A 97 -20.07 -35.80 -22.34
C ARG A 97 -20.45 -36.67 -23.54
N PRO A 98 -21.66 -37.26 -23.55
CA PRO A 98 -22.12 -38.10 -24.66
C PRO A 98 -22.42 -37.30 -25.94
N ARG A 99 -22.55 -35.97 -25.86
CA ARG A 99 -22.73 -35.07 -27.01
C ARG A 99 -21.95 -33.77 -26.83
N THR A 100 -21.37 -33.31 -27.93
CA THR A 100 -20.78 -31.97 -28.03
C THR A 100 -21.91 -30.92 -27.98
N PRO A 101 -21.84 -29.92 -27.09
CA PRO A 101 -22.81 -28.83 -27.07
C PRO A 101 -22.79 -28.07 -28.40
N ASP A 102 -23.97 -27.73 -28.93
CA ASP A 102 -24.08 -26.82 -30.07
C ASP A 102 -23.73 -25.40 -29.62
N LEU A 103 -22.64 -24.86 -30.14
CA LEU A 103 -22.11 -23.53 -29.81
C LEU A 103 -22.16 -22.68 -31.08
N ARG A 104 -23.02 -21.66 -31.07
CA ARG A 104 -23.01 -20.64 -32.13
C ARG A 104 -21.75 -19.78 -32.01
N ASP A 105 -21.21 -19.33 -33.13
CA ASP A 105 -20.01 -18.46 -33.18
C ASP A 105 -20.17 -17.23 -32.27
N GLU A 106 -21.35 -16.61 -32.29
CA GLU A 106 -21.71 -15.47 -31.44
C GLU A 106 -21.53 -15.77 -29.94
N MET A 107 -21.87 -16.97 -29.48
CA MET A 107 -21.74 -17.36 -28.07
C MET A 107 -20.28 -17.47 -27.65
N VAL A 108 -19.43 -17.98 -28.56
CA VAL A 108 -17.99 -18.07 -28.33
C VAL A 108 -17.38 -16.68 -28.30
N VAL A 109 -17.69 -15.83 -29.28
CA VAL A 109 -17.20 -14.45 -29.34
C VAL A 109 -17.60 -13.66 -28.09
N LEU A 110 -18.87 -13.72 -27.69
CA LEU A 110 -19.36 -12.99 -26.50
C LEU A 110 -18.65 -13.43 -25.21
N ALA A 111 -18.39 -14.72 -25.04
CA ALA A 111 -17.65 -15.23 -23.90
C ALA A 111 -16.19 -14.75 -23.91
N LEU A 112 -15.54 -14.75 -25.07
CA LEU A 112 -14.16 -14.27 -25.23
C LEU A 112 -14.05 -12.78 -24.95
N ASP A 113 -14.95 -11.96 -25.49
CA ASP A 113 -14.99 -10.51 -25.28
C ASP A 113 -15.16 -10.18 -23.78
N GLY A 114 -16.07 -10.89 -23.11
CA GLY A 114 -16.28 -10.76 -21.68
C GLY A 114 -15.05 -11.08 -20.84
N GLY A 115 -14.38 -12.21 -21.15
CA GLY A 115 -13.14 -12.60 -20.48
C GLY A 115 -12.01 -11.59 -20.72
N LEU A 116 -11.81 -11.19 -21.98
CA LEU A 116 -10.77 -10.24 -22.37
C LEU A 116 -10.98 -8.85 -21.77
N LEU A 117 -12.24 -8.39 -21.68
CA LEU A 117 -12.58 -7.12 -21.04
C LEU A 117 -12.07 -7.09 -19.60
N TRP A 118 -12.43 -8.12 -18.81
CA TRP A 118 -11.97 -8.21 -17.42
C TRP A 118 -10.46 -8.41 -17.32
N SER A 119 -9.86 -9.29 -18.14
CA SER A 119 -8.41 -9.51 -18.12
C SER A 119 -7.62 -8.24 -18.41
N LYS A 120 -8.02 -7.45 -19.43
CA LYS A 120 -7.40 -6.16 -19.74
C LYS A 120 -7.57 -5.15 -18.61
N TRP A 121 -8.77 -5.10 -18.01
CA TRP A 121 -9.06 -4.24 -16.88
C TRP A 121 -8.19 -4.57 -15.65
N ALA A 122 -8.05 -5.86 -15.33
CA ALA A 122 -7.28 -6.35 -14.19
C ALA A 122 -5.77 -6.15 -14.39
N LEU A 123 -5.23 -6.52 -15.55
CA LEU A 123 -3.81 -6.38 -15.86
C LEU A 123 -3.32 -4.92 -15.80
N ARG A 124 -4.15 -3.95 -16.21
CA ARG A 124 -3.81 -2.52 -16.10
C ARG A 124 -3.61 -2.07 -14.65
N ARG A 125 -4.30 -2.70 -13.71
CA ARG A 125 -4.25 -2.38 -12.27
C ARG A 125 -3.19 -3.17 -11.53
N LEU A 126 -2.82 -4.34 -12.05
CA LEU A 126 -1.89 -5.26 -11.41
C LEU A 126 -0.53 -4.62 -11.09
N GLY A 127 -0.04 -3.73 -11.97
CA GLY A 127 1.20 -2.98 -11.74
C GLY A 127 1.11 -2.10 -10.48
N TYR A 128 0.12 -1.22 -10.42
CA TYR A 128 -0.12 -0.35 -9.25
C TYR A 128 -0.40 -1.17 -7.98
N PHE A 129 -1.19 -2.23 -8.11
CA PHE A 129 -1.53 -3.13 -7.03
C PHE A 129 -0.31 -3.82 -6.42
N SER A 130 0.64 -4.23 -7.26
CA SER A 130 1.92 -4.80 -6.82
C SER A 130 2.83 -3.75 -6.19
N GLU A 131 2.95 -2.58 -6.82
CA GLU A 131 3.79 -1.47 -6.32
C GLU A 131 3.38 -0.99 -4.92
N GLY A 132 2.07 -0.99 -4.65
CA GLY A 132 1.45 -0.55 -3.40
C GLY A 132 1.48 -1.57 -2.27
N ARG A 133 1.98 -2.78 -2.48
CA ARG A 133 1.99 -3.79 -1.42
C ARG A 133 2.90 -3.35 -0.26
N PRO A 134 2.44 -3.44 1.00
CA PRO A 134 3.23 -3.00 2.16
C PRO A 134 4.59 -3.68 2.23
N GLN A 135 4.65 -5.02 2.16
CA GLN A 135 5.89 -5.76 2.34
C GLN A 135 6.96 -5.45 1.27
N PRO A 136 6.66 -5.51 -0.05
CA PRO A 136 7.61 -5.10 -1.07
C PRO A 136 8.04 -3.62 -1.01
N LEU A 137 7.22 -2.74 -0.42
CA LEU A 137 7.60 -1.34 -0.21
C LEU A 137 8.57 -1.20 0.97
N ILE A 138 8.27 -1.88 2.08
CA ILE A 138 9.12 -1.94 3.26
C ILE A 138 10.48 -2.54 2.90
N ASP A 139 10.50 -3.67 2.18
CA ASP A 139 11.74 -4.34 1.76
C ASP A 139 12.59 -3.44 0.86
N ALA A 140 11.97 -2.69 -0.05
CA ALA A 140 12.67 -1.73 -0.90
C ALA A 140 13.27 -0.54 -0.11
N LEU A 141 12.65 -0.14 1.00
CA LEU A 141 13.12 0.97 1.84
C LEU A 141 14.25 0.55 2.78
N ILE A 142 14.04 -0.55 3.50
CA ILE A 142 14.87 -0.96 4.65
C ILE A 142 15.31 -2.43 4.64
N GLY A 143 14.83 -3.24 3.69
CA GLY A 143 15.15 -4.66 3.59
C GLY A 143 16.61 -4.94 3.19
N PRO A 144 16.95 -6.20 2.90
CA PRO A 144 18.30 -6.58 2.48
C PRO A 144 18.66 -6.05 1.08
N GLU A 145 17.69 -5.99 0.17
CA GLU A 145 17.85 -5.50 -1.21
C GLU A 145 17.26 -4.10 -1.37
N GLN A 146 17.80 -3.14 -0.61
CA GLN A 146 17.32 -1.76 -0.64
C GLN A 146 17.42 -1.16 -2.05
N GLN A 147 16.35 -0.50 -2.48
CA GLN A 147 16.27 0.10 -3.79
C GLN A 147 16.70 1.57 -3.77
N ILE A 148 17.20 2.05 -4.91
CA ILE A 148 17.45 3.48 -5.12
C ILE A 148 16.14 4.13 -5.53
N PHE A 149 15.72 5.14 -4.79
CA PHE A 149 14.53 5.93 -5.11
C PHE A 149 14.92 7.15 -5.92
N HIS A 150 14.27 7.31 -7.07
CA HIS A 150 14.29 8.54 -7.85
C HIS A 150 13.06 9.40 -7.51
N SER A 151 13.14 10.69 -7.81
CA SER A 151 12.06 11.66 -7.53
C SER A 151 10.69 11.14 -7.96
N GLY A 152 9.71 11.20 -7.06
CA GLY A 152 8.32 10.81 -7.30
C GLY A 152 8.05 9.30 -7.31
N VAL A 153 9.08 8.44 -7.26
CA VAL A 153 8.89 6.98 -7.20
C VAL A 153 8.28 6.59 -5.86
N LEU A 154 8.77 7.13 -4.75
CA LEU A 154 8.21 6.81 -3.44
C LEU A 154 6.80 7.38 -3.31
N ALA A 155 6.58 8.63 -3.76
CA ALA A 155 5.25 9.24 -3.75
C ALA A 155 4.22 8.40 -4.53
N ARG A 156 4.59 7.89 -5.71
CA ARG A 156 3.74 6.98 -6.48
C ARG A 156 3.44 5.68 -5.72
N ARG A 157 4.45 5.07 -5.08
CA ARG A 157 4.26 3.82 -4.32
C ARG A 157 3.41 4.01 -3.07
N LEU A 158 3.58 5.12 -2.34
CA LEU A 158 2.74 5.47 -1.19
C LEU A 158 1.28 5.70 -1.59
N ARG A 159 1.05 6.37 -2.73
CA ARG A 159 -0.29 6.52 -3.32
C ARG A 159 -0.88 5.15 -3.67
N SER A 160 -0.12 4.31 -4.36
CA SER A 160 -0.52 2.93 -4.70
C SER A 160 -0.82 2.07 -3.47
N ALA A 161 -0.11 2.31 -2.35
CA ALA A 161 -0.34 1.60 -1.09
C ALA A 161 -1.65 1.97 -0.40
N ASN A 162 -2.31 3.04 -0.86
CA ASN A 162 -3.61 3.49 -0.39
C ASN A 162 -3.71 3.54 1.14
N LEU A 163 -2.81 4.31 1.76
CA LEU A 163 -2.69 4.37 3.22
C LEU A 163 -4.04 4.59 3.90
N ALA A 164 -4.92 5.40 3.32
CA ALA A 164 -6.27 5.70 3.82
C ALA A 164 -7.13 4.47 4.16
N ILE A 165 -7.01 3.38 3.38
CA ILE A 165 -7.78 2.14 3.60
C ILE A 165 -6.93 0.96 4.08
N ALA A 166 -5.60 1.15 4.14
CA ALA A 166 -4.71 0.13 4.66
C ALA A 166 -4.97 -0.12 6.14
N GLU A 167 -4.76 -1.35 6.60
CA GLU A 167 -4.87 -1.66 8.03
C GLU A 167 -3.83 -0.87 8.84
N ALA A 168 -4.20 -0.46 10.05
CA ALA A 168 -3.36 0.35 10.94
C ALA A 168 -1.92 -0.19 11.08
N HIS A 169 -1.77 -1.51 11.24
CA HIS A 169 -0.45 -2.13 11.37
C HIS A 169 0.40 -1.98 10.10
N HIS A 170 -0.20 -2.04 8.90
CA HIS A 170 0.49 -1.80 7.63
C HIS A 170 0.83 -0.33 7.44
N GLN A 171 -0.10 0.60 7.75
CA GLN A 171 0.17 2.03 7.72
C GLN A 171 1.40 2.36 8.58
N ARG A 172 1.44 1.80 9.79
CA ARG A 172 2.53 1.98 10.74
C ARG A 172 3.84 1.40 10.25
N ALA A 173 3.85 0.17 9.78
CA ALA A 173 5.05 -0.49 9.28
C ALA A 173 5.66 0.25 8.09
N ILE A 174 4.83 0.76 7.16
CA ILE A 174 5.30 1.61 6.07
C ILE A 174 5.88 2.93 6.61
N GLY A 175 5.19 3.56 7.56
CA GLY A 175 5.68 4.77 8.23
C GLY A 175 7.08 4.56 8.83
N VAL A 176 7.26 3.49 9.62
CA VAL A 176 8.56 3.14 10.22
C VAL A 176 9.64 2.97 9.15
N ALA A 177 9.34 2.24 8.07
CA ALA A 177 10.31 2.01 7.00
C ALA A 177 10.71 3.32 6.29
N VAL A 178 9.75 4.22 6.04
CA VAL A 178 10.04 5.55 5.47
C VAL A 178 10.88 6.38 6.44
N GLY A 179 10.53 6.40 7.73
CA GLY A 179 11.25 7.15 8.77
C GLY A 179 12.70 6.68 8.91
N GLN A 180 12.93 5.37 8.98
CA GLN A 180 14.28 4.80 9.07
C GLN A 180 15.12 5.10 7.84
N ARG A 181 14.50 5.10 6.66
CA ARG A 181 15.20 5.46 5.42
C ARG A 181 15.48 6.96 5.33
N ALA A 182 14.55 7.80 5.79
CA ALA A 182 14.70 9.25 5.88
C ALA A 182 15.80 9.65 6.86
N ALA A 183 15.90 8.99 8.01
CA ALA A 183 16.95 9.21 9.03
C ALA A 183 18.37 8.98 8.47
N ARG A 184 18.51 8.10 7.47
CA ARG A 184 19.77 7.87 6.73
C ARG A 184 20.05 8.94 5.65
N GLN A 185 19.40 10.11 5.73
CA GLN A 185 19.63 11.27 4.88
C GLN A 185 19.39 11.04 3.37
N THR A 186 18.44 10.16 3.02
CA THR A 186 18.03 10.00 1.61
C THR A 186 17.07 11.14 1.23
N ILE A 187 17.58 12.19 0.57
CA ILE A 187 16.83 13.42 0.21
C ILE A 187 15.47 13.13 -0.44
N VAL A 188 15.44 12.25 -1.44
CA VAL A 188 14.20 11.89 -2.17
C VAL A 188 13.16 11.26 -1.24
N VAL A 189 13.59 10.44 -0.29
CA VAL A 189 12.68 9.79 0.67
C VAL A 189 12.17 10.80 1.69
N ARG A 190 13.01 11.74 2.14
CA ARG A 190 12.57 12.86 2.99
C ARG A 190 11.51 13.67 2.26
N GLN A 191 11.72 14.02 0.99
CA GLN A 191 10.75 14.79 0.20
C GLN A 191 9.43 14.05 -0.01
N ASP A 192 9.47 12.85 -0.59
CA ASP A 192 8.27 12.12 -1.03
C ASP A 192 7.44 11.54 0.12
N GLY A 193 8.07 11.21 1.26
CA GLY A 193 7.41 10.50 2.36
C GLY A 193 7.32 11.26 3.69
N MET A 194 8.32 12.11 3.99
CA MET A 194 8.37 12.82 5.27
C MET A 194 7.82 14.24 5.14
N TYR A 195 8.40 15.09 4.30
CA TYR A 195 7.98 16.47 4.11
C TYR A 195 6.58 16.56 3.50
N ALA A 196 6.26 15.73 2.51
CA ALA A 196 4.90 15.66 1.96
C ALA A 196 3.82 15.30 3.01
N CYS A 197 4.19 14.53 4.04
CA CYS A 197 3.32 14.19 5.17
C CYS A 197 3.25 15.33 6.20
N GLN A 198 4.40 15.95 6.49
CA GLN A 198 4.52 17.07 7.42
C GLN A 198 3.81 18.34 6.94
N GLU A 199 3.81 18.61 5.63
CA GLU A 199 3.19 19.80 5.01
C GLU A 199 1.66 19.67 4.85
N SER A 200 1.08 18.52 5.18
CA SER A 200 -0.34 18.25 5.05
C SER A 200 -0.96 17.99 6.42
N ASP A 201 -2.07 18.64 6.74
CA ASP A 201 -2.87 18.35 7.94
C ASP A 201 -3.92 17.25 7.69
N ASP A 202 -4.02 16.76 6.46
CA ASP A 202 -5.04 15.77 6.07
C ASP A 202 -4.68 14.38 6.59
N THR A 203 -5.35 13.97 7.67
CA THR A 203 -5.19 12.66 8.30
C THR A 203 -5.90 11.53 7.53
N THR A 204 -6.65 11.84 6.47
CA THR A 204 -7.20 10.83 5.56
C THR A 204 -6.16 10.41 4.52
N ILE A 205 -5.35 11.34 4.03
CA ILE A 205 -4.24 11.07 3.09
C ILE A 205 -3.03 10.52 3.82
N TRP A 206 -2.72 11.08 5.00
CA TRP A 206 -1.61 10.66 5.86
C TRP A 206 -2.15 10.20 7.22
N PRO A 207 -2.55 8.92 7.32
CA PRO A 207 -3.20 8.39 8.51
C PRO A 207 -2.34 8.47 9.77
N ARG A 208 -3.04 8.47 10.90
CA ARG A 208 -2.48 8.45 12.26
C ARG A 208 -1.34 7.46 12.42
N ASP A 209 -1.58 6.19 12.07
CA ASP A 209 -0.58 5.14 12.29
C ASP A 209 0.64 5.28 11.37
N TYR A 210 0.47 5.81 10.15
CA TYR A 210 1.60 6.16 9.30
C TYR A 210 2.47 7.24 9.93
N ARG A 211 1.86 8.33 10.42
CA ARG A 211 2.58 9.45 11.08
C ARG A 211 3.35 8.97 12.32
N ILE A 212 2.70 8.18 13.18
CA ILE A 212 3.37 7.66 14.38
C ILE A 212 4.50 6.70 13.99
N GLY A 213 4.28 5.82 13.02
CA GLY A 213 5.32 4.95 12.49
C GLY A 213 6.50 5.75 11.91
N LEU A 214 6.21 6.81 11.16
CA LEU A 214 7.20 7.70 10.56
C LEU A 214 8.11 8.32 11.62
N VAL A 215 7.54 8.83 12.72
CA VAL A 215 8.32 9.37 13.85
C VAL A 215 9.13 8.28 14.56
N ASP A 216 8.54 7.10 14.81
CA ASP A 216 9.24 5.97 15.42
C ASP A 216 10.48 5.57 14.60
N GLY A 217 10.32 5.43 13.28
CA GLY A 217 11.43 5.11 12.39
C GLY A 217 12.44 6.24 12.21
N LEU A 218 12.02 7.50 12.34
CA LEU A 218 12.91 8.65 12.25
C LEU A 218 13.81 8.75 13.50
N TRP A 219 13.27 8.43 14.68
CA TRP A 219 13.97 8.52 15.95
C TRP A 219 14.74 7.25 16.32
N PHE A 220 14.32 6.09 15.81
CA PHE A 220 14.90 4.80 16.18
C PHE A 220 15.22 3.92 14.96
N SER A 221 16.38 3.28 15.01
CA SER A 221 16.78 2.26 14.04
C SER A 221 15.96 0.98 14.19
N ILE A 222 16.15 0.04 13.24
CA ILE A 222 15.53 -1.28 13.28
C ILE A 222 15.90 -2.09 14.54
N ASP A 223 17.09 -1.85 15.11
CA ASP A 223 17.56 -2.48 16.34
C ASP A 223 17.08 -1.72 17.60
N GLY A 224 16.23 -0.70 17.44
CA GLY A 224 15.73 0.14 18.52
C GLY A 224 16.75 1.16 19.05
N LYS A 225 17.90 1.33 18.40
CA LYS A 225 18.91 2.32 18.78
C LYS A 225 18.45 3.72 18.40
N LEU A 226 18.76 4.72 19.23
CA LEU A 226 18.47 6.11 18.94
C LEU A 226 19.25 6.58 17.69
N THR A 227 18.53 7.15 16.72
CA THR A 227 19.05 7.80 15.51
C THR A 227 18.62 9.26 15.40
N MET A 228 17.86 9.75 16.38
CA MET A 228 17.30 11.09 16.42
C MET A 228 18.41 12.17 16.40
N THR A 229 18.17 13.22 15.62
CA THR A 229 18.94 14.47 15.61
C THR A 229 18.04 15.60 16.13
N PRO A 230 18.58 16.79 16.47
CA PRO A 230 17.76 17.94 16.85
C PRO A 230 16.72 18.31 15.77
N GLU A 231 17.13 18.32 14.50
CA GLU A 231 16.24 18.55 13.36
C GLU A 231 15.13 17.49 13.31
N SER A 232 15.49 16.20 13.43
CA SER A 232 14.52 15.11 13.32
C SER A 232 13.58 14.98 14.52
N ALA A 233 14.00 15.48 15.70
CA ALA A 233 13.12 15.65 16.86
C ALA A 233 12.02 16.68 16.55
N LEU A 234 12.41 17.85 16.02
CA LEU A 234 11.47 18.90 15.63
C LEU A 234 10.54 18.46 14.49
N ASP A 235 11.07 17.81 13.46
CA ASP A 235 10.28 17.24 12.36
C ASP A 235 9.28 16.21 12.89
N GLY A 236 9.70 15.36 13.83
CA GLY A 236 8.83 14.39 14.49
C GLY A 236 7.64 15.04 15.19
N VAL A 237 7.87 16.16 15.91
CA VAL A 237 6.77 16.92 16.53
C VAL A 237 5.81 17.47 15.46
N LYS A 238 6.33 18.09 14.40
CA LYS A 238 5.50 18.63 13.30
C LYS A 238 4.67 17.54 12.60
N ILE A 239 5.23 16.35 12.40
CA ILE A 239 4.51 15.22 11.81
C ILE A 239 3.30 14.80 12.66
N LEU A 240 3.39 14.90 13.99
CA LEU A 240 2.33 14.56 14.94
C LEU A 240 1.37 15.72 15.22
N GLU A 241 1.66 16.95 14.78
CA GLU A 241 0.83 18.14 15.01
C GLU A 241 -0.65 17.96 14.62
N PRO A 242 -0.98 17.35 13.47
CA PRO A 242 -2.37 17.17 13.06
C PRO A 242 -3.16 16.14 13.89
N LEU A 243 -2.51 15.38 14.76
CA LEU A 243 -3.13 14.32 15.55
C LEU A 243 -3.61 14.85 16.90
N ALA A 244 -4.92 14.80 17.13
CA ALA A 244 -5.53 15.20 18.41
C ALA A 244 -5.41 14.11 19.51
N ASP A 245 -5.13 12.86 19.12
CA ASP A 245 -5.20 11.66 19.95
C ASP A 245 -3.87 10.87 19.97
N CYS A 246 -2.74 11.57 19.95
CA CYS A 246 -1.40 10.94 19.94
C CYS A 246 -0.65 11.01 21.27
N SER A 247 -1.27 11.51 22.34
CA SER A 247 -0.54 11.83 23.58
C SER A 247 0.12 10.62 24.25
N GLU A 248 -0.55 9.46 24.28
CA GLU A 248 0.02 8.21 24.80
C GLU A 248 1.20 7.72 23.96
N GLU A 249 1.10 7.87 22.64
CA GLU A 249 2.12 7.43 21.69
C GLU A 249 3.35 8.34 21.73
N LEU A 250 3.15 9.65 21.86
CA LEU A 250 4.22 10.61 22.09
C LEU A 250 4.93 10.31 23.40
N ALA A 251 4.18 10.08 24.49
CA ALA A 251 4.75 9.71 25.79
C ALA A 251 5.54 8.39 25.70
N ARG A 252 5.04 7.39 24.96
CA ARG A 252 5.75 6.13 24.70
C ARG A 252 7.05 6.34 23.93
N LEU A 253 7.03 7.16 22.88
CA LEU A 253 8.22 7.44 22.07
C LEU A 253 9.29 8.18 22.88
N VAL A 254 8.90 9.22 23.61
CA VAL A 254 9.80 10.00 24.47
C VAL A 254 10.32 9.15 25.64
N GLY A 255 9.48 8.27 26.21
CA GLY A 255 9.88 7.36 27.27
C GLY A 255 10.92 6.30 26.88
N ARG A 256 11.21 6.14 25.57
CA ARG A 256 12.31 5.29 25.06
C ARG A 256 13.64 6.02 24.95
N LEU A 257 13.64 7.35 25.09
CA LEU A 257 14.88 8.12 25.09
C LEU A 257 15.71 7.76 26.33
N PRO A 258 17.05 7.72 26.21
CA PRO A 258 17.90 7.54 27.37
C PRO A 258 17.77 8.74 28.33
N SER A 259 18.05 8.51 29.61
CA SER A 259 17.94 9.52 30.67
C SER A 259 18.93 10.67 30.52
N GLU A 260 20.03 10.46 29.79
CA GLU A 260 21.05 11.46 29.52
C GLU A 260 21.08 11.78 28.02
N SER A 261 21.13 13.07 27.71
CA SER A 261 21.37 13.54 26.35
C SER A 261 22.80 13.20 25.94
N VAL A 262 22.97 12.78 24.69
CA VAL A 262 24.29 12.58 24.07
C VAL A 262 24.76 13.80 23.29
N ASN A 263 23.97 14.88 23.26
CA ASN A 263 24.28 16.08 22.50
C ASN A 263 25.18 17.02 23.30
N GLU A 264 26.27 17.47 22.69
CA GLU A 264 27.04 18.62 23.16
C GLU A 264 26.26 19.92 22.93
N PHE A 265 26.65 20.98 23.64
CA PHE A 265 26.05 22.29 23.43
C PHE A 265 26.32 22.80 22.00
N ASP A 266 25.25 23.08 21.26
CA ASP A 266 25.30 23.60 19.90
C ASP A 266 24.09 24.53 19.63
N PRO A 267 24.25 25.70 18.99
CA PRO A 267 23.14 26.63 18.74
C PRO A 267 21.92 25.98 18.05
N ASP A 268 22.14 25.04 17.12
CA ASP A 268 21.06 24.38 16.40
C ASP A 268 20.26 23.43 17.32
N THR A 269 20.94 22.77 18.28
CA THR A 269 20.25 21.98 19.31
C THR A 269 19.33 22.85 20.18
N HIS A 270 19.78 24.05 20.51
CA HIS A 270 19.03 24.99 21.34
C HIS A 270 17.81 25.54 20.59
N GLU A 271 17.99 25.94 19.33
CA GLU A 271 16.90 26.42 18.48
C GLU A 271 15.82 25.34 18.31
N ALA A 272 16.21 24.09 18.04
CA ALA A 272 15.29 22.97 17.93
C ALA A 272 14.51 22.75 19.23
N ALA A 273 15.18 22.78 20.39
CA ALA A 273 14.52 22.62 21.69
C ALA A 273 13.54 23.77 21.99
N GLN A 274 13.90 25.02 21.70
CA GLN A 274 12.97 26.16 21.82
C GLN A 274 11.77 26.01 20.89
N ALA A 275 11.99 25.58 19.64
CA ALA A 275 10.94 25.36 18.67
C ALA A 275 9.95 24.27 19.12
N ILE A 276 10.44 23.21 19.79
CA ILE A 276 9.57 22.19 20.41
C ILE A 276 8.75 22.80 21.55
N ARG A 277 9.37 23.55 22.47
CA ARG A 277 8.66 24.18 23.60
C ARG A 277 7.60 25.19 23.14
N ALA A 278 7.87 25.94 22.08
CA ALA A 278 6.94 26.92 21.52
C ALA A 278 5.61 26.30 21.03
N ARG A 279 5.59 24.99 20.75
CA ARG A 279 4.39 24.26 20.31
C ARG A 279 3.54 23.74 21.45
N ILE A 280 4.08 23.63 22.67
CA ILE A 280 3.35 23.09 23.83
C ILE A 280 2.00 23.78 24.07
N PRO A 281 1.87 25.12 24.00
CA PRO A 281 0.59 25.80 24.26
C PRO A 281 -0.55 25.42 23.30
N SER A 282 -0.23 25.00 22.07
CA SER A 282 -1.22 24.61 21.05
C SER A 282 -1.49 23.10 21.03
N ARG A 283 -0.84 22.31 21.88
CA ARG A 283 -0.96 20.85 21.92
C ARG A 283 -1.87 20.40 23.07
N PRO A 284 -2.44 19.17 23.00
CA PRO A 284 -3.22 18.60 24.10
C PRO A 284 -2.43 18.63 25.43
N HIS A 285 -3.10 18.98 26.53
CA HIS A 285 -2.45 19.14 27.85
C HIS A 285 -1.59 17.93 28.29
N PRO A 286 -1.99 16.66 28.07
CA PRO A 286 -1.16 15.50 28.43
C PRO A 286 0.19 15.44 27.70
N GLU A 287 0.37 16.19 26.62
CA GLU A 287 1.61 16.21 25.83
C GLU A 287 2.65 17.20 26.34
N ALA A 288 2.28 18.10 27.24
CA ALA A 288 3.22 19.09 27.76
C ALA A 288 4.43 18.44 28.44
N ALA A 289 4.22 17.40 29.25
CA ALA A 289 5.30 16.69 29.93
C ALA A 289 6.26 15.98 28.95
N PRO A 290 5.80 15.11 28.02
CA PRO A 290 6.70 14.48 27.07
C PRO A 290 7.36 15.46 26.09
N LEU A 291 6.70 16.56 25.69
CA LEU A 291 7.33 17.59 24.84
C LEU A 291 8.44 18.35 25.57
N ASN A 292 8.26 18.66 26.85
CA ASN A 292 9.33 19.23 27.67
C ASN A 292 10.50 18.26 27.81
N ALA A 293 10.21 16.99 28.15
CA ALA A 293 11.25 15.97 28.25
C ALA A 293 12.02 15.76 26.94
N LEU A 294 11.33 15.81 25.80
CA LEU A 294 11.97 15.77 24.48
C LEU A 294 12.84 17.01 24.24
N ALA A 295 12.37 18.21 24.55
CA ALA A 295 13.14 19.44 24.39
C ALA A 295 14.39 19.45 25.29
N ASP A 296 14.25 18.99 26.54
CA ASP A 296 15.36 18.83 27.50
C ASP A 296 16.36 17.78 27.01
N PHE A 297 15.88 16.69 26.40
CA PHE A 297 16.75 15.68 25.78
C PHE A 297 17.51 16.25 24.58
N VAL A 298 16.85 17.05 23.73
CA VAL A 298 17.48 17.65 22.55
C VAL A 298 18.54 18.68 22.96
N SER A 299 18.25 19.52 23.96
CA SER A 299 19.18 20.50 24.51
C SER A 299 19.08 20.53 26.04
N PRO A 300 20.01 19.86 26.76
CA PRO A 300 19.97 19.74 28.21
C PRO A 300 20.43 21.01 28.95
N TYR A 301 20.92 22.01 28.20
CA TYR A 301 21.47 23.23 28.77
C TYR A 301 20.38 24.28 28.97
N PRO A 302 20.12 24.72 30.22
CA PRO A 302 19.22 25.83 30.47
C PRO A 302 19.92 27.14 30.12
N PHE A 303 19.24 28.01 29.38
CA PHE A 303 19.50 29.45 29.41
C PHE A 303 18.28 30.15 29.98
#